data_AF-A0A9P4YKU3-F1
#
_entry.id   AF-A0A9P4YKU3-F1
#
_cell.length_a   1.000
_cell.length_b   1.000
_cell.length_c   1.000
_cell.angle_alpha   90.00
_cell.angle_beta   90.00
_cell.angle_gamma   90.00
#
_symmetry.space_group_name_H-M   'P 1'
#
loop_
_entity.id
_entity.type
_entity.pdbx_description
1 polymer ?
#
loop_
_entity_poly.entity_id
_entity_poly.type
_entity_poly.pdbx_seq_one_letter_code
_entity_poly.pdbx_strand_id
1 'polypeptide(L)'
;MFEPGSNSMYGSGFDWAGELVARLNWVSLEEFLQAEIRKPLGMTSATFHPDKRVDMLKRRVEFYERNDDGYLMPGTEYIKLPAAHECGGHGIWSTPRDWNKFVHMILSDGRPILQKSSVDEMFKPQAIAGDELRELLSGPLRASLRSTVDMDAENIEIAIAVPVYVDGIPERRSAGTVQWPGKPNMFWWIDRQEGIAATTFTQGYFSIRCTI
;
A
#
# COMPACT_ATOMS: atom_id res chain seq x y z
N MET A 1 0.14 -6.32 22.22
CA MET A 1 -0.13 -4.98 22.78
C MET A 1 1.10 -4.57 23.56
N PHE A 2 1.64 -3.39 23.29
CA PHE A 2 2.90 -2.89 23.81
C PHE A 2 2.81 -1.36 23.95
N GLU A 3 3.76 -0.76 24.66
CA GLU A 3 3.81 0.70 24.85
C GLU A 3 4.27 1.41 23.56
N PRO A 4 3.81 2.64 23.29
CA PRO A 4 4.26 3.41 22.14
C PRO A 4 5.79 3.54 22.09
N GLY A 5 6.37 3.18 20.95
CA GLY A 5 7.82 3.24 20.71
C GLY A 5 8.62 2.07 21.30
N SER A 6 8.01 1.17 22.09
CA SER A 6 8.72 0.00 22.62
C SER A 6 8.75 -1.18 21.66
N ASN A 7 7.81 -1.24 20.71
CA ASN A 7 7.77 -2.27 19.67
C ASN A 7 6.90 -1.82 18.46
N SER A 8 6.72 -2.67 17.46
CA SER A 8 6.02 -2.33 16.21
C SER A 8 5.20 -3.47 15.63
N MET A 9 3.92 -3.25 15.36
CA MET A 9 3.05 -4.23 14.72
C MET A 9 2.34 -3.66 13.51
N TYR A 10 2.03 -4.53 12.56
CA TYR A 10 1.09 -4.17 11.50
C TYR A 10 -0.32 -3.98 12.10
N GLY A 11 -0.95 -2.84 11.80
CA GLY A 11 -2.23 -2.48 12.41
C GLY A 11 -2.85 -1.20 11.85
N SER A 12 -3.82 -0.65 12.58
CA SER A 12 -4.65 0.49 12.18
C SER A 12 -3.99 1.86 12.36
N GLY A 13 -2.65 1.92 12.42
CA GLY A 13 -1.92 3.18 12.60
C GLY A 13 -2.24 4.21 11.52
N PHE A 14 -2.39 3.78 10.26
CA PHE A 14 -2.77 4.66 9.16
C PHE A 14 -4.24 5.09 9.18
N ASP A 15 -5.12 4.32 9.83
CA ASP A 15 -6.51 4.75 10.03
C ASP A 15 -6.56 5.93 11.00
N TRP A 16 -5.79 5.84 12.10
CA TRP A 16 -5.63 6.94 13.05
C TRP A 16 -4.89 8.14 12.45
N ALA A 17 -3.88 7.93 11.61
CA ALA A 17 -3.20 9.01 10.91
C ALA A 17 -4.17 9.75 9.97
N GLY A 18 -5.02 9.02 9.25
CA GLY A 18 -6.08 9.60 8.42
C GLY A 18 -7.09 10.44 9.22
N GLU A 19 -7.55 9.91 10.35
CA GLU A 19 -8.44 10.64 11.28
C GLU A 19 -7.77 11.91 11.82
N LEU A 20 -6.48 11.85 12.16
CA LEU A 20 -5.72 13.02 12.60
C LEU A 20 -5.64 14.09 11.51
N VAL A 21 -5.35 13.69 10.26
CA VAL A 21 -5.33 14.61 9.10
C VAL A 21 -6.68 15.29 8.93
N ALA A 22 -7.78 14.52 8.96
CA ALA A 22 -9.13 15.06 8.85
C ALA A 22 -9.43 16.11 9.94
N ARG A 23 -9.16 15.77 11.21
CA ARG A 23 -9.42 16.65 12.36
C ARG A 23 -8.59 17.93 12.34
N LEU A 24 -7.31 17.85 11.97
CA LEU A 24 -6.44 19.03 11.91
C LEU A 24 -6.84 20.01 10.80
N ASN A 25 -7.49 19.51 9.74
CA ASN A 25 -7.90 20.30 8.59
C ASN A 25 -9.40 20.65 8.57
N TRP A 26 -10.18 20.19 9.56
CA TRP A 26 -11.62 20.46 9.69
C TRP A 26 -12.45 20.03 8.47
N VAL A 27 -12.01 18.96 7.80
CA VAL A 27 -12.67 18.36 6.63
C VAL A 27 -12.64 16.84 6.76
N SER A 28 -13.41 16.12 5.94
CA SER A 28 -13.26 14.65 5.87
C SER A 28 -11.92 14.26 5.23
N LEU A 29 -11.47 13.02 5.45
CA LEU A 29 -10.25 12.51 4.81
C LEU A 29 -10.44 12.41 3.29
N GLU A 30 -11.63 12.02 2.82
CA GLU A 30 -12.00 12.07 1.40
C GLU A 30 -11.82 13.48 0.84
N GLU A 31 -12.38 14.51 1.50
CA GLU A 31 -12.28 15.90 1.05
C GLU A 31 -10.83 16.38 1.00
N PHE A 32 -10.04 16.09 2.04
CA PHE A 32 -8.63 16.42 2.10
C PHE A 32 -7.85 15.75 0.95
N LEU A 33 -7.96 14.44 0.79
CA LEU A 33 -7.25 13.71 -0.26
C LEU A 33 -7.71 14.13 -1.67
N GLN A 34 -8.99 14.50 -1.84
CA GLN A 34 -9.46 15.07 -3.11
C GLN A 34 -8.76 16.39 -3.44
N ALA A 35 -8.65 17.30 -2.47
CA ALA A 35 -8.05 18.62 -2.66
C ALA A 35 -6.53 18.56 -2.83
N GLU A 36 -5.84 17.84 -1.95
CA GLU A 36 -4.38 17.92 -1.81
C GLU A 36 -3.61 16.89 -2.65
N ILE A 37 -4.28 15.79 -3.06
CA ILE A 37 -3.59 14.70 -3.79
C ILE A 37 -4.26 14.42 -5.13
N ARG A 38 -5.55 14.08 -5.12
CA ARG A 38 -6.20 13.52 -6.31
C ARG A 38 -6.42 14.56 -7.39
N LYS A 39 -6.88 15.77 -7.05
CA LYS A 39 -7.02 16.86 -8.03
C LYS A 39 -5.67 17.28 -8.63
N PRO A 40 -4.61 17.56 -7.85
CA PRO A 40 -3.29 17.91 -8.40
C PRO A 40 -2.70 16.85 -9.32
N LEU A 41 -2.95 15.56 -9.04
CA LEU A 41 -2.50 14.45 -9.89
C LEU A 41 -3.49 14.10 -11.01
N GLY A 42 -4.69 14.68 -11.04
CA GLY A 42 -5.74 14.31 -11.97
C GLY A 42 -6.26 12.88 -11.77
N MET A 43 -6.30 12.37 -10.55
CA MET A 43 -6.84 11.06 -10.19
C MET A 43 -8.38 11.11 -10.04
N THR A 44 -9.10 10.91 -11.14
CA THR A 44 -10.57 11.11 -11.20
C THR A 44 -11.41 9.91 -10.77
N SER A 45 -10.77 8.74 -10.62
CA SER A 45 -11.38 7.47 -10.23
C SER A 45 -10.70 6.90 -9.00
N ALA A 46 -10.48 7.74 -7.97
CA ALA A 46 -9.99 7.36 -6.66
C ALA A 46 -10.89 7.96 -5.54
N THR A 47 -11.45 7.12 -4.66
CA THR A 47 -12.37 7.58 -3.59
C THR A 47 -12.59 6.53 -2.49
N PHE A 48 -12.96 6.98 -1.29
CA PHE A 48 -13.53 6.12 -0.24
C PHE A 48 -15.00 5.75 -0.47
N HIS A 49 -15.72 6.51 -1.31
CA HIS A 49 -17.17 6.37 -1.50
C HIS A 49 -17.53 6.00 -2.94
N PRO A 50 -17.08 4.83 -3.47
CA PRO A 50 -17.46 4.40 -4.81
C PRO A 50 -18.98 4.15 -4.94
N ASP A 51 -19.68 3.91 -3.83
CA ASP A 51 -21.15 3.82 -3.74
C ASP A 51 -21.84 5.10 -4.25
N LYS A 52 -21.17 6.26 -4.17
CA LYS A 52 -21.64 7.55 -4.69
C LYS A 52 -21.20 7.80 -6.14
N ARG A 53 -20.52 6.85 -6.79
CA ARG A 53 -19.90 6.98 -8.12
C ARG A 53 -20.38 5.91 -9.09
N VAL A 54 -21.55 6.15 -9.68
CA VAL A 54 -22.17 5.25 -10.68
C VAL A 54 -21.21 4.92 -11.83
N ASP A 55 -20.39 5.88 -12.26
CA ASP A 55 -19.39 5.70 -13.31
C ASP A 55 -18.26 4.73 -12.91
N MET A 56 -17.90 4.67 -11.63
CA MET A 56 -16.90 3.72 -11.10
C MET A 56 -17.53 2.35 -10.89
N LEU A 57 -18.73 2.27 -10.30
CA LEU A 57 -19.41 1.00 -10.05
C LEU A 57 -19.68 0.21 -11.35
N LYS A 58 -20.02 0.90 -12.44
CA LYS A 58 -20.25 0.28 -13.77
C LYS A 58 -19.02 -0.42 -14.36
N ARG A 59 -17.82 -0.06 -13.90
CA ARG A 59 -16.54 -0.60 -14.41
C ARG A 59 -15.73 -1.27 -13.31
N ARG A 60 -16.36 -1.53 -12.16
CA ARG A 60 -15.72 -2.20 -11.02
C ARG A 60 -15.33 -3.61 -11.44
N VAL A 61 -14.09 -3.99 -11.10
CA VAL A 61 -13.63 -5.37 -11.27
C VAL A 61 -14.12 -6.17 -10.07
N GLU A 62 -14.74 -7.32 -10.34
CA GLU A 62 -15.21 -8.24 -9.31
C GLU A 62 -14.02 -8.89 -8.59
N PHE A 63 -14.17 -9.08 -7.28
CA PHE A 63 -13.19 -9.77 -6.46
C PHE A 63 -13.36 -11.28 -6.58
N TYR A 64 -12.24 -12.00 -6.76
CA TYR A 64 -12.23 -13.45 -6.90
C TYR A 64 -11.46 -14.13 -5.77
N GLU A 65 -11.92 -15.33 -5.40
CA GLU A 65 -11.22 -16.24 -4.50
C GLU A 65 -10.98 -17.56 -5.21
N ARG A 66 -9.99 -18.33 -4.73
CA ARG A 66 -9.72 -19.67 -5.22
C ARG A 66 -10.49 -20.68 -4.36
N ASN A 67 -11.31 -21.50 -4.99
CA ASN A 67 -12.00 -22.60 -4.31
C ASN A 67 -11.05 -23.78 -4.00
N ASP A 68 -11.53 -24.78 -3.27
CA ASP A 68 -10.72 -25.95 -2.90
C ASP A 68 -10.24 -26.77 -4.12
N ASP A 69 -10.96 -26.70 -5.24
CA ASP A 69 -10.60 -27.35 -6.51
C ASP A 69 -9.58 -26.54 -7.35
N GLY A 70 -9.15 -25.38 -6.85
CA GLY A 70 -8.16 -24.52 -7.50
C GLY A 70 -8.73 -23.58 -8.58
N TYR A 71 -10.03 -23.51 -8.78
CA TYR A 71 -10.68 -22.59 -9.74
C TYR A 71 -10.97 -21.23 -9.11
N LEU A 72 -11.06 -20.20 -9.96
CA LEU A 72 -11.49 -18.86 -9.54
C LEU A 72 -13.02 -18.80 -9.47
N MET A 73 -13.54 -18.28 -8.37
CA MET A 73 -14.95 -17.98 -8.19
C MET A 73 -15.14 -16.58 -7.61
N PRO A 74 -16.29 -15.92 -7.85
CA PRO A 74 -16.60 -14.66 -7.18
C PRO A 74 -16.44 -14.79 -5.66
N GLY A 75 -15.62 -13.90 -5.10
CA GLY A 75 -15.32 -13.83 -3.67
C GLY A 75 -16.20 -12.81 -2.95
N THR A 76 -16.06 -12.75 -1.64
CA THR A 76 -16.75 -11.73 -0.83
C THR A 76 -15.93 -10.44 -0.78
N GLU A 77 -16.56 -9.32 -1.15
CA GLU A 77 -15.92 -8.01 -1.01
C GLU A 77 -15.60 -7.71 0.46
N TYR A 78 -14.35 -7.39 0.72
CA TYR A 78 -13.84 -7.18 2.08
C TYR A 78 -13.89 -5.72 2.53
N ILE A 79 -14.18 -4.79 1.63
CA ILE A 79 -14.47 -3.39 1.94
C ILE A 79 -15.98 -3.20 1.86
N LYS A 80 -16.61 -2.91 3.01
CA LYS A 80 -18.05 -2.67 3.09
C LYS A 80 -18.40 -1.31 2.52
N LEU A 81 -19.49 -1.25 1.76
CA LEU A 81 -20.08 -0.03 1.22
C LEU A 81 -21.54 0.12 1.73
N PRO A 82 -21.99 1.34 2.10
CA PRO A 82 -21.19 2.56 2.23
C PRO A 82 -20.12 2.43 3.31
N ALA A 83 -19.00 3.14 3.14
CA ALA A 83 -17.92 3.12 4.12
C ALA A 83 -18.40 3.75 5.44
N ALA A 84 -18.28 3.01 6.55
CA ALA A 84 -18.63 3.54 7.87
C ALA A 84 -17.63 4.62 8.32
N HIS A 85 -16.36 4.47 7.95
CA HIS A 85 -15.28 5.42 8.21
C HIS A 85 -14.34 5.48 6.99
N GLU A 86 -13.70 6.63 6.79
CA GLU A 86 -12.68 6.85 5.76
C GLU A 86 -11.31 6.40 6.32
N CYS A 87 -11.09 5.08 6.35
CA CYS A 87 -9.90 4.48 6.94
C CYS A 87 -8.62 4.76 6.11
N GLY A 88 -7.64 5.46 6.66
CA GLY A 88 -6.41 5.79 5.92
C GLY A 88 -5.55 4.57 5.52
N GLY A 89 -5.64 3.46 6.27
CA GLY A 89 -4.90 2.23 5.98
C GLY A 89 -5.56 1.34 4.93
N HIS A 90 -6.86 1.50 4.66
CA HIS A 90 -7.61 0.71 3.69
C HIS A 90 -8.89 1.40 3.23
N GLY A 91 -9.48 1.01 2.10
CA GLY A 91 -10.83 1.46 1.74
C GLY A 91 -10.88 2.47 0.59
N ILE A 92 -9.73 2.94 0.11
CA ILE A 92 -9.67 3.65 -1.17
C ILE A 92 -9.93 2.65 -2.31
N TRP A 93 -10.90 2.97 -3.13
CA TRP A 93 -11.12 2.35 -4.43
C TRP A 93 -10.43 3.19 -5.49
N SER A 94 -9.69 2.56 -6.40
CA SER A 94 -8.96 3.25 -7.45
C SER A 94 -8.89 2.46 -8.75
N THR A 95 -8.22 3.01 -9.76
CA THR A 95 -7.81 2.31 -10.97
C THR A 95 -6.29 2.19 -11.02
N PRO A 96 -5.74 1.20 -11.76
CA PRO A 96 -4.29 1.11 -11.99
C PRO A 96 -3.71 2.41 -12.55
N ARG A 97 -4.44 3.07 -13.47
CA ARG A 97 -4.03 4.34 -14.07
C ARG A 97 -3.87 5.45 -13.05
N ASP A 98 -4.81 5.58 -12.12
CA ASP A 98 -4.75 6.62 -11.10
C ASP A 98 -3.73 6.30 -10.01
N TRP A 99 -3.59 5.04 -9.61
CA TRP A 99 -2.55 4.62 -8.68
C TRP A 99 -1.14 4.88 -9.25
N ASN A 100 -0.93 4.65 -10.55
CA ASN A 100 0.37 4.90 -11.19
C ASN A 100 0.75 6.38 -11.19
N LYS A 101 -0.23 7.31 -11.18
CA LYS A 101 0.06 8.74 -11.01
C LYS A 101 0.59 9.05 -9.61
N PHE A 102 0.02 8.42 -8.58
CA PHE A 102 0.51 8.55 -7.20
C PHE A 102 1.92 7.98 -7.06
N VAL A 103 2.16 6.76 -7.55
CA VAL A 103 3.49 6.13 -7.53
C VAL A 103 4.51 6.97 -8.32
N HIS A 104 4.12 7.52 -9.47
CA HIS A 104 4.98 8.40 -10.25
C HIS A 104 5.30 9.73 -9.54
N MET A 105 4.36 10.31 -8.78
CA MET A 105 4.61 11.51 -7.98
C MET A 105 5.73 11.25 -6.95
N ILE A 106 5.69 10.10 -6.27
CA ILE A 106 6.75 9.71 -5.33
C ILE A 106 8.08 9.49 -6.05
N LEU A 107 8.09 8.76 -7.17
CA LEU A 107 9.29 8.54 -7.99
C LEU A 107 9.88 9.86 -8.53
N SER A 108 9.02 10.86 -8.77
CA SER A 108 9.39 12.19 -9.27
C SER A 108 9.77 13.19 -8.18
N ASP A 109 10.29 12.68 -7.05
CA ASP A 109 10.70 13.45 -5.88
C ASP A 109 9.58 14.30 -5.26
N GLY A 110 8.34 13.80 -5.32
CA GLY A 110 7.18 14.41 -4.68
C GLY A 110 6.39 15.37 -5.56
N ARG A 111 6.90 15.74 -6.73
CA ARG A 111 6.26 16.75 -7.57
C ARG A 111 4.92 16.26 -8.16
N PRO A 112 3.88 17.10 -8.18
CA PRO A 112 3.87 18.52 -7.80
C PRO A 112 3.44 18.80 -6.33
N ILE A 113 3.28 17.77 -5.49
CA ILE A 113 2.61 17.89 -4.18
C ILE A 113 3.60 18.06 -3.03
N LEU A 114 4.55 17.15 -2.92
CA LEU A 114 5.51 17.08 -1.82
C LEU A 114 6.84 17.73 -2.20
N GLN A 115 7.54 18.22 -1.19
CA GLN A 115 8.93 18.59 -1.34
C GLN A 115 9.80 17.34 -1.44
N LYS A 116 10.91 17.43 -2.19
CA LYS A 116 11.88 16.34 -2.29
C LYS A 116 12.37 15.88 -0.90
N SER A 117 12.60 16.80 0.04
CA SER A 117 13.03 16.47 1.40
C SER A 117 12.02 15.60 2.15
N SER A 118 10.72 15.82 1.95
CA SER A 118 9.67 14.97 2.51
C SER A 118 9.71 13.57 1.93
N VAL A 119 9.92 13.44 0.61
CA VAL A 119 10.08 12.13 -0.03
C VAL A 119 11.39 11.45 0.39
N ASP A 120 12.48 12.20 0.56
CA ASP A 120 13.73 11.65 1.09
C ASP A 120 13.52 11.08 2.49
N GLU A 121 12.76 11.75 3.35
CA GLU A 121 12.40 11.23 4.68
C GLU A 121 11.54 9.97 4.61
N MET A 122 10.60 9.88 3.67
CA MET A 122 9.76 8.69 3.48
C MET A 122 10.57 7.41 3.20
N PHE A 123 11.77 7.54 2.64
CA PHE A 123 12.65 6.42 2.28
C PHE A 123 13.73 6.15 3.35
N LYS A 124 13.79 6.94 4.43
CA LYS A 124 14.75 6.70 5.51
C LYS A 124 14.26 5.61 6.45
N PRO A 125 15.11 4.64 6.80
CA PRO A 125 14.80 3.69 7.86
C PRO A 125 14.54 4.42 9.20
N GLN A 126 13.47 4.04 9.90
CA GLN A 126 13.00 4.72 11.10
C GLN A 126 13.49 4.07 12.42
N ALA A 127 14.60 3.32 12.39
CA ALA A 127 15.19 2.62 13.55
C ALA A 127 14.24 1.62 14.25
N ILE A 128 13.28 1.07 13.51
CA ILE A 128 12.33 0.04 13.97
C ILE A 128 12.70 -1.31 13.33
N ALA A 129 13.96 -1.71 13.44
CA ALA A 129 14.45 -2.99 12.95
C ALA A 129 14.49 -4.02 14.09
N GLY A 130 13.30 -4.39 14.57
CA GLY A 130 13.12 -5.35 15.67
C GLY A 130 12.77 -6.78 15.22
N ASP A 131 12.60 -7.67 16.19
CA ASP A 131 12.17 -9.06 15.97
C ASP A 131 10.79 -9.17 15.31
N GLU A 132 9.92 -8.17 15.47
CA GLU A 132 8.57 -8.16 14.90
C GLU A 132 8.56 -7.87 13.39
N LEU A 133 9.50 -7.07 12.88
CA LEU A 133 9.71 -6.97 11.44
C LEU A 133 10.17 -8.31 10.86
N ARG A 134 11.07 -9.01 11.56
CA ARG A 134 11.49 -10.37 11.18
C ARG A 134 10.32 -11.34 11.22
N GLU A 135 9.45 -11.26 12.21
CA GLU A 135 8.22 -12.07 12.30
C GLU A 135 7.26 -11.75 11.16
N LEU A 136 7.03 -10.47 10.84
CA LEU A 136 6.20 -10.05 9.71
C LEU A 136 6.74 -10.59 8.37
N LEU A 137 8.07 -10.59 8.21
CA LEU A 137 8.77 -11.09 7.02
C LEU A 137 8.92 -12.61 6.95
N SER A 138 8.70 -13.33 8.06
CA SER A 138 8.83 -14.80 8.16
C SER A 138 7.51 -15.54 8.38
N GLY A 139 6.48 -14.84 8.87
CA GLY A 139 5.16 -15.36 9.21
C GLY A 139 4.17 -15.39 8.03
N PRO A 140 2.85 -15.48 8.28
CA PRO A 140 1.84 -15.68 7.24
C PRO A 140 1.78 -14.60 6.15
N LEU A 141 2.21 -13.37 6.47
CA LEU A 141 2.29 -12.26 5.51
C LEU A 141 3.56 -12.29 4.65
N ARG A 142 4.51 -13.19 4.93
CA ARG A 142 5.75 -13.38 4.16
C ARG A 142 5.47 -13.50 2.67
N ALA A 143 4.52 -14.35 2.29
CA ALA A 143 4.23 -14.59 0.88
C ALA A 143 3.78 -13.30 0.17
N SER A 144 2.99 -12.45 0.84
CA SER A 144 2.52 -11.17 0.30
C SER A 144 3.63 -10.10 0.31
N LEU A 145 4.47 -10.08 1.34
CA LEU A 145 5.58 -9.12 1.47
C LEU A 145 6.82 -9.53 0.69
N ARG A 146 6.89 -10.75 0.16
CA ARG A 146 8.00 -11.25 -0.69
C ARG A 146 7.52 -11.70 -2.08
N SER A 147 6.31 -11.34 -2.50
CA SER A 147 5.68 -11.89 -3.72
C SER A 147 6.28 -11.37 -5.04
N THR A 148 6.94 -10.20 -5.05
CA THR A 148 7.37 -9.55 -6.30
C THR A 148 8.85 -9.66 -6.59
N VAL A 149 9.61 -10.25 -5.67
CA VAL A 149 11.02 -10.61 -5.80
C VAL A 149 11.22 -11.74 -4.82
N ASP A 150 11.89 -12.81 -5.26
CA ASP A 150 12.45 -13.73 -4.28
C ASP A 150 13.43 -12.91 -3.44
N MET A 151 13.05 -12.73 -2.18
CA MET A 151 13.67 -11.78 -1.27
C MET A 151 14.91 -12.41 -0.67
N ASP A 152 15.93 -12.55 -1.52
CA ASP A 152 17.30 -12.86 -1.12
C ASP A 152 17.88 -11.72 -0.25
N ALA A 153 17.21 -10.56 -0.19
CA ALA A 153 17.54 -9.48 0.73
C ALA A 153 17.33 -9.90 2.19
N GLU A 154 18.42 -9.88 2.95
CA GLU A 154 18.45 -10.23 4.38
C GLU A 154 18.20 -9.00 5.26
N ASN A 155 18.58 -7.81 4.80
CA ASN A 155 18.45 -6.56 5.56
C ASN A 155 17.31 -5.68 5.04
N ILE A 156 16.21 -5.68 5.79
CA ILE A 156 15.01 -4.89 5.52
C ILE A 156 14.68 -4.14 6.79
N GLU A 157 14.36 -2.86 6.66
CA GLU A 157 13.89 -2.01 7.74
C GLU A 157 12.50 -1.44 7.43
N ILE A 158 11.91 -0.71 8.36
CA ILE A 158 10.68 0.06 8.13
C ILE A 158 11.04 1.53 7.95
N ALA A 159 10.66 2.10 6.82
CA ALA A 159 10.60 3.54 6.60
C ALA A 159 9.17 4.05 6.87
N ILE A 160 8.90 5.33 6.59
CA ILE A 160 7.55 5.87 6.79
C ILE A 160 6.59 5.17 5.83
N ALA A 161 5.61 4.48 6.41
CA ALA A 161 4.56 3.71 5.73
C ALA A 161 4.94 2.40 5.04
N VAL A 162 6.22 2.14 4.79
CA VAL A 162 6.63 0.98 3.99
C VAL A 162 7.97 0.39 4.44
N PRO A 163 8.19 -0.92 4.24
CA PRO A 163 9.49 -1.55 4.27
C PRO A 163 10.43 -0.92 3.26
N VAL A 164 11.68 -0.72 3.69
CA VAL A 164 12.80 -0.26 2.88
C VAL A 164 13.89 -1.30 2.90
N TYR A 165 14.46 -1.56 1.73
CA TYR A 165 15.46 -2.60 1.54
C TYR A 165 16.80 -1.97 1.72
N VAL A 166 17.50 -2.29 2.80
CA VAL A 166 18.78 -1.65 3.10
C VAL A 166 19.86 -2.16 2.16
N ASP A 167 19.81 -3.46 1.84
CA ASP A 167 20.69 -4.07 0.85
C ASP A 167 20.01 -4.13 -0.53
N GLY A 168 20.82 -3.96 -1.58
CA GLY A 168 20.38 -4.22 -2.94
C GLY A 168 20.31 -5.71 -3.24
N ILE A 169 19.44 -6.09 -4.17
CA ILE A 169 19.34 -7.44 -4.72
C ILE A 169 20.07 -7.44 -6.08
N PRO A 170 21.19 -8.16 -6.23
CA PRO A 170 21.98 -8.18 -7.47
C PRO A 170 21.11 -8.44 -8.70
N GLU A 171 21.35 -7.65 -9.76
CA GLU A 171 20.63 -7.73 -11.05
C GLU A 171 19.11 -7.51 -10.97
N ARG A 172 18.58 -7.06 -9.82
CA ARG A 172 17.14 -6.87 -9.60
C ARG A 172 16.80 -5.48 -9.09
N ARG A 173 17.01 -5.21 -7.80
CA ARG A 173 16.55 -3.97 -7.14
C ARG A 173 17.68 -3.34 -6.35
N SER A 174 17.78 -2.02 -6.41
CA SER A 174 18.78 -1.28 -5.68
C SER A 174 18.46 -1.19 -4.18
N ALA A 175 19.51 -0.96 -3.39
CA ALA A 175 19.36 -0.53 -2.00
C ALA A 175 18.49 0.74 -1.94
N GLY A 176 17.70 0.86 -0.87
CA GLY A 176 16.72 1.93 -0.68
C GLY A 176 15.39 1.71 -1.41
N THR A 177 15.20 0.59 -2.13
CA THR A 177 13.90 0.28 -2.72
C THR A 177 12.84 0.09 -1.64
N VAL A 178 11.68 0.70 -1.84
CA VAL A 178 10.50 0.49 -0.99
C VAL A 178 9.44 -0.32 -1.71
N GLN A 179 8.63 -1.06 -0.96
CA GLN A 179 7.49 -1.77 -1.53
C GLN A 179 6.37 -2.00 -0.52
N TRP A 180 5.17 -2.27 -1.02
CA TRP A 180 4.09 -2.77 -0.17
C TRP A 180 3.08 -3.62 -0.98
N PRO A 181 2.44 -4.61 -0.35
CA PRO A 181 1.34 -5.35 -0.92
C PRO A 181 -0.03 -4.71 -0.58
N GLY A 182 -1.01 -5.01 -1.41
CA GLY A 182 -2.43 -4.87 -1.12
C GLY A 182 -3.10 -6.25 -1.11
N LYS A 183 -4.09 -6.42 -0.23
CA LYS A 183 -4.78 -7.71 0.00
C LYS A 183 -5.19 -8.47 -1.28
N PRO A 184 -5.78 -7.86 -2.32
CA PRO A 184 -6.23 -8.59 -3.51
C PRO A 184 -5.05 -8.87 -4.46
N ASN A 185 -3.91 -9.34 -3.92
CA ASN A 185 -2.66 -9.59 -4.65
C ASN A 185 -2.27 -8.42 -5.57
N MET A 186 -2.30 -7.21 -5.01
CA MET A 186 -1.74 -6.03 -5.63
C MET A 186 -0.36 -5.78 -5.04
N PHE A 187 0.58 -5.32 -5.85
CA PHE A 187 1.92 -5.03 -5.36
C PHE A 187 2.46 -3.79 -6.05
N TRP A 188 3.25 -3.01 -5.34
CA TRP A 188 3.97 -1.89 -5.92
C TRP A 188 5.33 -1.73 -5.25
N TRP A 189 6.29 -1.21 -6.01
CA TRP A 189 7.61 -0.88 -5.52
C TRP A 189 8.18 0.33 -6.26
N ILE A 190 9.11 1.02 -5.61
CA ILE A 190 9.77 2.21 -6.14
C ILE A 190 11.27 2.09 -5.86
N ASP A 191 12.05 2.00 -6.93
CA ASP A 191 13.50 2.08 -6.94
C ASP A 191 13.91 3.46 -7.47
N ARG A 192 14.24 4.37 -6.53
CA ARG A 192 14.62 5.74 -6.88
C ARG A 192 16.03 5.82 -7.50
N GLN A 193 16.89 4.85 -7.23
CA GLN A 193 18.25 4.83 -7.76
C GLN A 193 18.23 4.54 -9.27
N GLU A 194 17.42 3.58 -9.69
CA GLU A 194 17.25 3.25 -11.10
C GLU A 194 16.19 4.12 -11.80
N GLY A 195 15.42 4.91 -11.04
CA GLY A 195 14.35 5.73 -11.61
C GLY A 195 13.17 4.88 -12.11
N ILE A 196 12.93 3.73 -11.49
CA ILE A 196 11.91 2.75 -11.90
C ILE A 196 10.90 2.58 -10.78
N ALA A 197 9.63 2.54 -11.13
CA ALA A 197 8.58 2.03 -10.28
C ALA A 197 7.74 1.03 -11.06
N ALA A 198 7.23 0.01 -10.37
CA ALA A 198 6.29 -0.92 -10.98
C ALA A 198 5.12 -1.22 -10.04
N THR A 199 4.03 -1.60 -10.67
CA THR A 199 2.76 -1.90 -10.01
C THR A 199 2.13 -3.10 -10.69
N THR A 200 1.66 -4.06 -9.92
CA THR A 200 0.90 -5.20 -10.41
C THR A 200 -0.46 -5.20 -9.73
N PHE A 201 -1.50 -5.40 -10.52
CA PHE A 201 -2.87 -5.41 -10.06
C PHE A 201 -3.51 -6.71 -10.46
N THR A 202 -3.93 -7.47 -9.45
CA THR A 202 -4.94 -8.49 -9.62
C THR A 202 -6.14 -8.09 -8.76
N GLN A 203 -7.22 -8.86 -8.83
CA GLN A 203 -8.41 -8.60 -8.02
C GLN A 203 -8.89 -9.92 -7.40
N GLY A 204 -8.01 -10.55 -6.62
CA GLY A 204 -8.36 -11.77 -5.92
C GLY A 204 -7.40 -12.12 -4.80
N TYR A 205 -7.89 -12.89 -3.82
CA TYR A 205 -7.07 -13.40 -2.73
C TYR A 205 -6.86 -14.90 -2.87
N PHE A 206 -5.60 -15.30 -2.76
CA PHE A 206 -5.17 -16.68 -2.88
C PHE A 206 -4.40 -17.00 -1.61
N SER A 207 -5.06 -17.59 -0.62
CA SER A 207 -4.31 -18.17 0.48
C SER A 207 -3.48 -19.32 -0.09
N ILE A 208 -2.16 -19.22 -0.01
CA ILE A 208 -1.30 -20.38 -0.24
C ILE A 208 -1.56 -21.31 0.95
N ARG A 209 -2.45 -22.28 0.78
CA ARG A 209 -2.46 -23.43 1.69
C ARG A 209 -1.19 -24.22 1.38
N CYS A 210 -0.09 -23.90 2.08
CA CYS A 210 1.01 -24.83 2.19
C CYS A 210 0.50 -26.01 3.02
N THR A 211 -0.09 -27.01 2.35
CA THR A 211 -0.09 -28.37 2.89
C THR A 211 1.36 -28.82 2.91
N ILE A 212 1.96 -28.79 4.10
CA ILE A 212 3.19 -29.52 4.43
C ILE A 212 2.83 -31.00 4.55
#